data_AF-A0A1I7E557-F1
#
_entry.id   AF-A0A1I7E557-F1
#
_cell.length_a   1.000
_cell.length_b   1.000
_cell.length_c   1.000
_cell.angle_alpha   90.00
_cell.angle_beta   90.00
_cell.angle_gamma   90.00
#
_symmetry.space_group_name_H-M   'P 1'
#
loop_
_entity.id
_entity.type
_entity.pdbx_description
1 polymer ?
#
loop_
_entity_poly.entity_id
_entity_poly.type
_entity_poly.pdbx_seq_one_letter_code
_entity_poly.pdbx_strand_id
1 'polypeptide(L)'
;MQQNRFLKSIDPVSILKALSEILTLKKKNSFQFSFTTKMINLIDPSYPIYDSKVSKAIIGSSNSPSGDFEKKLKVYSARHEVIRETYAYIIDSKSFGSIFSDFDKSFLGNELSELKKLDFIFWCYGKLVHKLESKAEFKFF
;
A
#
# COMPACT_ATOMS: atom_id res chain seq x y z
N MET A 1 1.46 -31.59 0.59
CA MET A 1 0.14 -31.35 1.21
C MET A 1 -0.38 -29.98 0.75
N GLN A 2 -0.97 -29.91 -0.43
CA GLN A 2 -1.70 -28.70 -0.87
C GLN A 2 -3.19 -28.99 -0.68
N GLN A 3 -3.69 -28.70 0.51
CA GLN A 3 -5.13 -28.65 0.71
C GLN A 3 -5.61 -27.30 0.19
N ASN A 4 -6.43 -27.36 -0.86
CA ASN A 4 -7.27 -26.29 -1.38
C ASN A 4 -7.91 -25.49 -0.24
N ARG A 5 -7.32 -24.35 0.12
CA ARG A 5 -8.09 -23.26 0.70
C ARG A 5 -8.74 -22.56 -0.48
N PHE A 6 -9.96 -22.97 -0.81
CA PHE A 6 -10.91 -22.05 -1.43
C PHE A 6 -11.07 -20.89 -0.46
N LEU A 7 -10.18 -19.89 -0.58
CA LEU A 7 -10.27 -18.67 0.19
C LEU A 7 -11.54 -17.99 -0.27
N LYS A 8 -12.58 -18.09 0.57
CA LYS A 8 -13.69 -17.16 0.60
C LYS A 8 -13.11 -15.77 0.34
N SER A 9 -13.67 -15.03 -0.61
CA SER A 9 -13.20 -13.68 -0.98
C SER A 9 -12.87 -12.90 0.30
N ILE A 10 -11.61 -12.47 0.43
CA ILE A 10 -11.14 -11.81 1.65
C ILE A 10 -11.82 -10.44 1.71
N ASP A 11 -12.66 -10.21 2.71
CA ASP A 11 -13.30 -8.91 2.94
C ASP A 11 -12.37 -8.01 3.77
N PRO A 12 -11.79 -6.93 3.18
CA PRO A 12 -10.92 -6.02 3.91
C PRO A 12 -11.65 -5.30 5.05
N VAL A 13 -12.95 -5.04 4.91
CA VAL A 13 -13.72 -4.27 5.89
C VAL A 13 -13.89 -5.07 7.18
N SER A 14 -14.22 -6.36 7.08
CA SER A 14 -14.31 -7.25 8.25
C SER A 14 -13.00 -7.33 9.03
N ILE A 15 -11.87 -7.47 8.33
CA ILE A 15 -10.54 -7.49 8.98
C ILE A 15 -10.26 -6.16 9.68
N LEU A 16 -10.52 -5.04 9.00
CA LEU A 16 -10.29 -3.72 9.54
C LEU A 16 -11.16 -3.42 10.77
N LYS A 17 -12.43 -3.84 10.77
CA LYS A 17 -13.33 -3.73 11.92
C LYS A 17 -12.76 -4.50 13.12
N ALA A 18 -12.39 -5.76 12.92
CA ALA A 18 -11.79 -6.58 13.97
C ALA A 18 -10.51 -5.95 14.54
N LEU A 19 -9.62 -5.42 13.68
CA LEU A 19 -8.42 -4.72 14.14
C LEU A 19 -8.71 -3.42 14.89
N SER A 20 -9.82 -2.74 14.58
CA SER A 20 -10.20 -1.47 15.21
C SER A 20 -10.69 -1.63 16.66
N GLU A 21 -11.13 -2.83 17.03
CA GLU A 21 -11.52 -3.21 18.39
C GLU A 21 -10.29 -3.40 19.30
N ILE A 22 -9.12 -3.64 18.71
CA ILE A 22 -7.86 -3.77 19.44
C ILE A 22 -7.38 -2.38 19.83
N LEU A 23 -7.40 -2.12 21.15
CA LEU A 23 -6.91 -0.87 21.70
C LEU A 23 -5.40 -0.75 21.54
N THR A 24 -4.96 0.43 21.14
CA THR A 24 -3.55 0.83 21.24
C THR A 24 -3.10 0.87 22.70
N LEU A 25 -1.79 0.93 22.95
CA LEU A 25 -1.22 1.12 24.29
C LEU A 25 -1.77 2.36 25.01
N LYS A 26 -2.25 3.36 24.26
CA LYS A 26 -2.90 4.57 24.79
C LYS A 26 -4.40 4.40 25.05
N LYS A 27 -4.91 3.16 25.04
CA LYS A 27 -6.33 2.80 25.23
C LYS A 27 -7.28 3.48 24.23
N LYS A 28 -6.84 3.61 22.97
CA LYS A 28 -7.66 4.17 21.88
C LYS A 28 -7.77 3.19 20.73
N ASN A 29 -8.92 3.14 20.07
CA ASN A 29 -9.12 2.42 18.81
C ASN A 29 -8.17 2.99 17.74
N SER A 30 -7.75 2.12 16.81
CA SER A 30 -6.87 2.50 15.71
C SER A 30 -7.45 2.07 14.37
N PHE A 31 -7.32 2.93 13.36
CA PHE A 31 -7.77 2.64 12.01
C PHE A 31 -6.61 1.98 11.23
N GLN A 32 -6.46 0.67 11.36
CA GLN A 32 -5.29 -0.07 10.87
C GLN A 32 -5.38 -0.48 9.38
N PHE A 33 -5.73 0.46 8.50
CA PHE A 33 -5.94 0.16 7.07
C PHE A 33 -4.68 -0.37 6.38
N SER A 34 -3.54 0.28 6.60
CA SER A 34 -2.27 -0.16 6.00
C SER A 34 -1.90 -1.59 6.43
N PHE A 35 -2.05 -1.92 7.71
CA PHE A 35 -1.79 -3.26 8.21
C PHE A 35 -2.77 -4.29 7.62
N THR A 36 -4.05 -3.93 7.53
CA THR A 36 -5.08 -4.75 6.86
C THR A 36 -4.65 -5.12 5.45
N THR A 37 -4.25 -4.15 4.62
CA THR A 37 -3.83 -4.44 3.24
C THR A 37 -2.57 -5.30 3.16
N LYS A 38 -1.64 -5.17 4.12
CA LYS A 38 -0.44 -6.02 4.19
C LYS A 38 -0.81 -7.48 4.53
N MET A 39 -1.75 -7.68 5.46
CA MET A 39 -2.24 -9.02 5.79
C MET A 39 -2.93 -9.69 4.60
N ILE A 40 -3.76 -8.94 3.86
CA ILE A 40 -4.42 -9.46 2.66
C ILE A 40 -3.37 -9.80 1.60
N ASN A 41 -2.42 -8.90 1.35
CA ASN A 41 -1.32 -9.09 0.39
C ASN A 41 -0.38 -10.27 0.70
N LEU A 42 -0.34 -10.75 1.95
CA LEU A 42 0.36 -11.99 2.33
C LEU A 42 -0.41 -13.25 1.91
N ILE A 43 -1.75 -13.17 1.87
CA ILE A 43 -2.63 -14.29 1.53
C ILE A 43 -2.91 -14.29 0.02
N ASP A 44 -3.15 -13.11 -0.54
CA ASP A 44 -3.41 -12.83 -1.96
C ASP A 44 -2.40 -11.79 -2.46
N PRO A 45 -1.30 -12.24 -3.10
CA PRO A 45 -0.28 -11.34 -3.65
C PRO A 45 -0.80 -10.37 -4.73
N SER A 46 -1.99 -10.60 -5.28
CA SER A 46 -2.60 -9.70 -6.27
C SER A 46 -3.21 -8.44 -5.65
N TYR A 47 -3.38 -8.41 -4.33
CA TYR A 47 -3.93 -7.29 -3.59
C TYR A 47 -2.84 -6.27 -3.21
N PRO A 48 -2.78 -5.05 -3.79
CA PRO A 48 -1.69 -4.10 -3.54
C PRO A 48 -1.63 -3.61 -2.09
N ILE A 49 -0.44 -3.25 -1.61
CA ILE A 49 -0.30 -2.71 -0.24
C ILE A 49 -0.67 -1.23 -0.22
N TYR A 50 -1.58 -0.84 0.67
CA TYR A 50 -1.69 0.55 1.08
C TYR A 50 -0.64 0.85 2.16
N ASP A 51 0.27 1.79 1.88
CA ASP A 51 1.18 2.36 2.86
C ASP A 51 1.20 3.89 2.73
N SER A 52 1.50 4.60 3.82
CA SER A 52 1.64 6.05 3.80
C SER A 52 2.65 6.54 2.75
N LYS A 53 3.73 5.79 2.49
CA LYS A 53 4.73 6.14 1.47
C LYS A 53 4.25 5.84 0.06
N VAL A 54 3.56 4.71 -0.15
CA VAL A 54 2.92 4.40 -1.44
C VAL A 54 1.85 5.44 -1.77
N SER A 55 1.00 5.80 -0.80
CA SER A 55 0.00 6.86 -0.93
C SER A 55 0.64 8.21 -1.24
N LYS A 56 1.75 8.56 -0.59
CA LYS A 56 2.50 9.79 -0.91
C LYS A 56 3.03 9.77 -2.34
N ALA A 57 3.57 8.65 -2.78
CA ALA A 57 4.16 8.48 -4.11
C ALA A 57 3.15 8.62 -5.24
N ILE A 58 1.96 8.01 -5.09
CA ILE A 58 0.96 7.92 -6.16
C ILE A 58 -0.07 9.04 -6.08
N ILE A 59 -0.48 9.41 -4.87
CA ILE A 59 -1.60 10.33 -4.61
C ILE A 59 -1.07 11.72 -4.19
N GLY A 60 0.22 11.84 -3.87
CA GLY A 60 0.81 13.09 -3.36
C GLY A 60 0.50 13.38 -1.90
N SER A 61 -0.28 12.53 -1.22
CA SER A 61 -0.70 12.72 0.17
C SER A 61 -0.54 11.45 1.01
N SER A 62 0.01 11.62 2.21
CA SER A 62 0.09 10.61 3.27
C SER A 62 -0.77 10.98 4.49
N ASN A 63 -1.60 12.02 4.38
CA ASN A 63 -2.33 12.55 5.52
C ASN A 63 -3.41 11.57 5.96
N SER A 64 -3.46 11.31 7.27
CA SER A 64 -4.51 10.48 7.85
C SER A 64 -5.85 11.22 7.73
N PRO A 65 -6.88 10.60 7.12
CA PRO A 65 -8.22 11.19 7.06
C PRO A 65 -8.78 11.39 8.48
N SER A 66 -9.49 12.50 8.67
CA SER A 66 -10.24 12.79 9.89
C SER A 66 -11.67 12.23 9.81
N GLY A 67 -12.36 12.18 10.94
CA GLY A 67 -13.74 11.70 11.04
C GLY A 67 -13.89 10.30 11.65
N ASP A 68 -15.13 9.83 11.60
CA ASP A 68 -15.55 8.51 12.07
C ASP A 68 -14.99 7.37 11.19
N PHE A 69 -15.28 6.13 11.60
CA PHE A 69 -14.80 4.93 10.92
C PHE A 69 -15.22 4.89 9.45
N GLU A 70 -16.49 5.19 9.14
CA GLU A 70 -17.04 5.10 7.78
C GLU A 70 -16.45 6.15 6.85
N LYS A 71 -16.25 7.39 7.34
CA LYS A 71 -15.57 8.44 6.58
C LYS A 71 -14.12 8.06 6.28
N LYS A 72 -13.40 7.52 7.26
CA LYS A 72 -12.03 7.02 7.06
C LYS A 72 -12.00 5.88 6.05
N LEU A 73 -12.89 4.90 6.20
CA LEU A 73 -13.00 3.76 5.29
C LEU A 73 -13.21 4.23 3.85
N LYS A 74 -14.19 5.10 3.61
CA LYS A 74 -14.45 5.65 2.28
C LYS A 74 -13.20 6.28 1.65
N VAL A 75 -12.48 7.12 2.39
CA VAL A 75 -11.29 7.81 1.88
C VAL A 75 -10.13 6.84 1.64
N TYR A 76 -9.87 5.92 2.57
CA TYR A 76 -8.79 4.94 2.40
C TYR A 76 -9.07 3.96 1.28
N SER A 77 -10.30 3.46 1.15
CA SER A 77 -10.72 2.59 0.04
C SER A 77 -10.58 3.29 -1.31
N ALA A 78 -11.02 4.55 -1.43
CA ALA A 78 -10.85 5.32 -2.66
C ALA A 78 -9.37 5.51 -3.03
N ARG A 79 -8.52 5.79 -2.04
CA ARG A 79 -7.08 5.90 -2.26
C ARG A 79 -6.44 4.57 -2.66
N HIS A 80 -6.87 3.47 -2.05
CA HIS A 80 -6.38 2.13 -2.39
C HIS A 80 -6.81 1.71 -3.80
N GLU A 81 -8.01 2.10 -4.23
CA GLU A 81 -8.47 1.89 -5.60
C GLU A 81 -7.56 2.60 -6.62
N VAL A 82 -7.23 3.87 -6.38
CA VAL A 82 -6.29 4.60 -7.25
C VAL A 82 -4.93 3.90 -7.35
N ILE A 83 -4.41 3.36 -6.24
CA ILE A 83 -3.17 2.57 -6.25
C ILE A 83 -3.33 1.32 -7.12
N ARG A 84 -4.44 0.60 -6.96
CA ARG A 84 -4.73 -0.62 -7.73
C ARG A 84 -4.84 -0.34 -9.23
N GLU A 85 -5.60 0.67 -9.62
CA GLU A 85 -5.74 1.10 -11.01
C GLU A 85 -4.41 1.57 -11.60
N THR A 86 -3.61 2.30 -10.83
CA THR A 86 -2.26 2.73 -11.25
C THR A 86 -1.36 1.53 -11.52
N TYR A 87 -1.40 0.50 -10.67
CA TYR A 87 -0.59 -0.69 -10.84
C TYR A 87 -1.02 -1.50 -12.05
N ALA A 88 -2.33 -1.72 -12.22
CA ALA A 88 -2.88 -2.37 -13.40
C ALA A 88 -2.46 -1.65 -14.68
N TYR A 89 -2.59 -0.32 -14.72
CA TYR A 89 -2.17 0.49 -15.86
C TYR A 89 -0.67 0.34 -16.18
N ILE A 90 0.20 0.32 -15.18
CA ILE A 90 1.65 0.17 -15.38
C ILE A 90 1.99 -1.23 -15.91
N ILE A 91 1.35 -2.26 -15.36
CA ILE A 91 1.59 -3.66 -15.75
C ILE A 91 1.10 -3.91 -17.18
N ASP A 92 -0.11 -3.46 -17.52
CA ASP A 92 -0.72 -3.70 -18.83
C ASP A 92 -0.10 -2.84 -19.94
N SER A 93 0.58 -1.74 -19.57
CA SER A 93 1.18 -0.82 -20.52
C SER A 93 2.60 -1.22 -20.91
N LYS A 94 2.77 -1.49 -22.21
CA LYS A 94 4.08 -1.78 -22.81
C LYS A 94 5.11 -0.67 -22.59
N SER A 95 4.66 0.58 -22.37
CA SER A 95 5.54 1.73 -22.16
C SER A 95 6.34 1.64 -20.86
N PHE A 96 5.90 0.85 -19.88
CA PHE A 96 6.60 0.68 -18.61
C PHE A 96 7.37 -0.64 -18.48
N GLY A 97 7.38 -1.50 -19.52
CA GLY A 97 8.01 -2.82 -19.42
C GLY A 97 9.48 -2.80 -19.00
N SER A 98 10.21 -1.73 -19.30
CA SER A 98 11.61 -1.58 -18.88
C SER A 98 11.78 -1.52 -17.35
N ILE A 99 10.79 -1.00 -16.61
CA ILE A 99 10.88 -0.82 -15.15
C ILE A 99 11.11 -2.15 -14.43
N PHE A 100 10.45 -3.22 -14.89
CA PHE A 100 10.59 -4.54 -14.30
C PHE A 100 11.92 -5.17 -14.67
N SER A 101 12.35 -5.02 -15.93
CA SER A 101 13.66 -5.52 -16.37
C SER A 101 14.82 -4.82 -15.64
N ASP A 102 14.70 -3.52 -15.37
CA ASP A 102 15.73 -2.75 -14.67
C ASP A 102 15.73 -3.06 -13.17
N PHE A 103 14.56 -3.33 -12.59
CA PHE A 103 14.45 -3.89 -11.25
C PHE A 103 15.18 -5.24 -11.15
N ASP A 104 14.94 -6.15 -12.09
CA ASP A 104 15.54 -7.49 -12.06
C ASP A 104 17.06 -7.47 -12.25
N LYS A 105 17.57 -6.57 -13.08
CA LYS A 105 19.03 -6.33 -13.19
C LYS A 105 19.63 -5.79 -11.89
N SER A 106 18.88 -4.97 -11.16
CA SER A 106 19.32 -4.38 -9.89
C SER A 106 19.27 -5.37 -8.72
N PHE A 107 18.32 -6.31 -8.77
CA PHE A 107 18.07 -7.31 -7.73
C PHE A 107 18.12 -8.73 -8.32
N LEU A 108 19.33 -9.21 -8.63
CA LEU A 108 19.54 -10.51 -9.26
C LEU A 108 18.98 -11.66 -8.40
N GLY A 109 18.31 -12.62 -9.06
CA GLY A 109 17.76 -13.82 -8.42
C GLY A 109 16.49 -13.60 -7.59
N ASN A 110 15.85 -12.43 -7.69
CA ASN A 110 14.56 -12.22 -7.05
C ASN A 110 13.44 -12.99 -7.79
N GLU A 111 12.45 -13.46 -7.03
CA GLU A 111 11.25 -14.13 -7.56
C GLU A 111 9.98 -13.28 -7.33
N LEU A 112 10.13 -11.96 -7.32
CA LEU A 112 9.02 -11.05 -7.04
C LEU A 112 8.11 -10.91 -8.26
N SER A 113 6.80 -10.98 -8.05
CA SER A 113 5.81 -10.57 -9.05
C SER A 113 5.93 -9.08 -9.36
N GLU A 114 5.47 -8.64 -10.53
CA GLU A 114 5.44 -7.23 -10.94
C GLU A 114 4.74 -6.33 -9.92
N LEU A 115 3.59 -6.76 -9.36
CA LEU A 115 2.88 -6.03 -8.30
C LEU A 115 3.76 -5.76 -7.07
N LYS A 116 4.51 -6.77 -6.61
CA LYS A 116 5.44 -6.64 -5.47
C LYS A 116 6.60 -5.72 -5.80
N LYS A 117 7.09 -5.74 -7.05
CA LYS A 117 8.10 -4.79 -7.52
C LYS A 117 7.55 -3.36 -7.46
N LEU A 118 6.31 -3.13 -7.91
CA LEU A 118 5.66 -1.82 -7.81
C LEU A 118 5.44 -1.36 -6.36
N ASP A 119 4.95 -2.24 -5.47
CA ASP A 119 4.84 -1.96 -4.03
C ASP A 119 6.17 -1.43 -3.48
N PHE A 120 7.28 -2.11 -3.80
CA PHE A 120 8.61 -1.71 -3.36
C PHE A 120 9.08 -0.39 -3.99
N ILE A 121 8.94 -0.25 -5.31
CA ILE A 121 9.38 0.94 -6.05
C ILE A 121 8.68 2.19 -5.53
N PHE A 122 7.34 2.16 -5.43
CA PHE A 122 6.57 3.31 -4.98
C PHE A 122 6.77 3.58 -3.49
N TRP A 123 6.96 2.56 -2.66
CA TRP A 123 7.32 2.76 -1.26
C TRP A 123 8.68 3.47 -1.14
N CYS A 124 9.69 3.04 -1.89
CA CYS A 124 11.01 3.68 -1.93
C CYS A 124 10.91 5.13 -2.41
N TYR A 125 10.19 5.37 -3.50
CA TYR A 125 9.98 6.72 -4.04
C TYR A 125 9.28 7.63 -3.03
N GLY A 126 8.19 7.16 -2.39
CA GLY A 126 7.48 7.92 -1.37
C GLY A 126 8.34 8.25 -0.14
N LYS A 127 9.27 7.36 0.22
CA LYS A 127 10.27 7.63 1.26
C LYS A 127 11.26 8.73 0.86
N LEU A 128 11.71 8.73 -0.40
CA LEU A 128 12.60 9.77 -0.93
C LEU A 128 11.91 11.14 -0.96
N VAL A 129 10.69 11.20 -1.51
CA VAL A 129 9.89 12.44 -1.55
C VAL A 129 9.70 13.01 -0.16
N HIS A 130 9.29 12.19 0.80
CA HIS A 130 9.12 12.64 2.19
C HIS A 130 10.41 13.20 2.81
N LYS A 131 11.55 12.58 2.52
CA LYS A 131 12.86 13.06 3.02
C LYS A 131 13.22 14.41 2.38
N LEU A 132 12.93 14.61 1.10
CA LEU A 132 13.21 15.88 0.41
C LEU A 132 12.35 17.03 0.97
N GLU A 133 11.06 16.78 1.19
CA GLU A 133 10.13 17.76 1.80
C GLU A 133 10.60 18.18 3.20
N SER A 134 10.92 17.21 4.07
CA SER A 134 11.42 17.50 5.43
C SER A 134 12.72 18.32 5.44
N LYS A 135 13.58 18.16 4.43
CA LYS A 135 14.83 18.92 4.31
C LYS A 135 14.60 20.32 3.75
N ALA A 136 13.62 20.48 2.87
CA ALA A 136 13.24 21.80 2.34
C ALA A 136 12.68 22.66 3.47
N GLU A 137 11.81 22.11 4.32
CA GLU A 137 11.27 22.83 5.49
C GLU A 137 12.36 23.32 6.46
N PHE A 138 13.42 22.52 6.68
CA PHE A 138 14.56 22.90 7.52
C PHE A 138 15.48 23.98 6.94
N LYS A 139 15.36 24.34 5.66
CA LYS A 139 16.18 25.41 5.04
C LYS A 139 15.55 26.81 5.13
N PHE A 140 14.31 26.91 5.63
CA PHE A 140 13.57 28.17 5.74
C PHE A 140 13.38 28.64 7.20
N PHE A 141 14.08 28.02 8.15
CA PHE A 141 14.23 28.44 9.54
C PHE A 141 15.71 28.55 9.89
#